data_AF-A0A1Q7BRP8-F1
#
_entry.id   AF-A0A1Q7BRP8-F1
#
_cell.length_a   1.000
_cell.length_b   1.000
_cell.length_c   1.000
_cell.angle_alpha   90.00
_cell.angle_beta   90.00
_cell.angle_gamma   90.00
#
_symmetry.space_group_name_H-M   'P 1'
#
loop_
_entity.id
_entity.type
_entity.pdbx_description
1 polymer ?
#
loop_
_entity_poly.entity_id
_entity_poly.type
_entity_poly.pdbx_seq_one_letter_code
_entity_poly.pdbx_strand_id
1 'polypeptide(L)'
;MTAIGLIGCGGMAQDVVAALRAVDTANAVRIVGALARPGRGERARAKLCGVDILEALDELIARKPAVVAEVASQAAVAEYGPTVLRSGIDCLVISIGALADAALFAQLKSAAREGNSRILLPAGAVGGIDAIAAMRLGGLTSVRYRSRKPPLAWRGSPAERLVDLGKLTERTVLYKGTAGEAALLYPQNANVAAAVALAGLGFDATEVELVADPDAPGNIHEIEAEGAAGRFAIQLQGKPSPMNPKTSALAALSVARALLNEQATIVI
;
A
#
# COMPACT_ATOMS: atom_id res chain seq x y z
N MET A 1 -21.52 -9.60 7.27
CA MET A 1 -21.05 -8.99 6.01
C MET A 1 -20.54 -7.61 6.31
N THR A 2 -19.22 -7.42 6.23
CA THR A 2 -18.54 -6.15 6.43
C THR A 2 -18.91 -5.20 5.30
N ALA A 3 -19.49 -4.04 5.64
CA ALA A 3 -19.66 -2.96 4.68
C ALA A 3 -18.31 -2.26 4.46
N ILE A 4 -17.85 -2.17 3.22
CA ILE A 4 -16.58 -1.51 2.89
C ILE A 4 -16.79 -0.36 1.90
N GLY A 5 -16.11 0.75 2.14
CA GLY A 5 -15.97 1.84 1.18
C GLY A 5 -14.60 1.78 0.50
N LEU A 6 -14.50 2.29 -0.72
CA LEU A 6 -13.22 2.45 -1.42
C LEU A 6 -12.93 3.93 -1.66
N ILE A 7 -11.68 4.34 -1.48
CA ILE A 7 -11.17 5.62 -1.99
C ILE A 7 -10.28 5.31 -3.20
N GLY A 8 -10.71 5.76 -4.37
CA GLY A 8 -10.04 5.50 -5.64
C GLY A 8 -10.82 4.53 -6.54
N CYS A 9 -10.81 4.85 -7.84
CA CYS A 9 -11.45 4.06 -8.89
C CYS A 9 -10.44 3.67 -10.00
N GLY A 10 -9.20 3.38 -9.57
CA GLY A 10 -8.06 3.08 -10.44
C GLY A 10 -7.90 1.59 -10.78
N GLY A 11 -6.72 1.22 -11.28
CA GLY A 11 -6.36 -0.19 -11.51
C GLY A 11 -6.41 -1.03 -10.23
N MET A 12 -5.81 -0.52 -9.14
CA MET A 12 -5.84 -1.17 -7.82
C MET A 12 -7.28 -1.46 -7.35
N ALA A 13 -8.17 -0.48 -7.48
CA ALA A 13 -9.58 -0.67 -7.11
C ALA A 13 -10.25 -1.77 -7.94
N GLN A 14 -10.00 -1.82 -9.25
CA GLN A 14 -10.54 -2.90 -10.11
C GLN A 14 -10.02 -4.27 -9.67
N ASP A 15 -8.72 -4.39 -9.39
CA ASP A 15 -8.12 -5.65 -8.93
C ASP A 15 -8.65 -6.09 -7.57
N VAL A 16 -8.81 -5.15 -6.62
CA VAL A 16 -9.40 -5.44 -5.30
C VAL A 16 -10.85 -5.89 -5.43
N VAL A 17 -11.66 -5.19 -6.23
CA VAL A 17 -13.06 -5.56 -6.46
C VAL A 17 -13.16 -6.93 -7.14
N ALA A 18 -12.30 -7.21 -8.13
CA ALA A 18 -12.25 -8.51 -8.78
C ALA A 18 -11.86 -9.63 -7.81
N ALA A 19 -10.84 -9.41 -6.97
CA ALA A 19 -10.41 -10.37 -5.96
C ALA A 19 -11.52 -10.66 -4.94
N LEU A 20 -12.19 -9.63 -4.42
CA LEU A 20 -13.29 -9.78 -3.46
C LEU A 20 -14.49 -10.52 -4.06
N ARG A 21 -14.79 -10.31 -5.35
CA ARG A 21 -15.88 -11.01 -6.06
C ARG A 21 -15.55 -12.46 -6.42
N ALA A 22 -14.26 -12.79 -6.58
CA ALA A 22 -13.83 -14.13 -6.97
C ALA A 22 -13.84 -15.13 -5.80
N VAL A 23 -13.78 -14.65 -4.55
CA VAL A 23 -13.89 -15.51 -3.39
C VAL A 23 -15.37 -15.85 -3.17
N ASP A 24 -15.68 -17.15 -3.15
CA ASP A 24 -17.01 -17.67 -2.77
C ASP A 24 -17.25 -17.44 -1.27
N THR A 25 -17.44 -16.19 -0.92
CA THR A 25 -17.80 -15.71 0.40
C THR A 25 -19.08 -14.91 0.22
N ALA A 26 -20.16 -15.61 -0.12
CA ALA A 26 -21.49 -15.02 -0.32
C ALA A 26 -21.92 -14.03 0.79
N ASN A 27 -21.26 -14.05 1.98
CA ASN A 27 -21.58 -13.21 3.12
C ASN A 27 -20.41 -12.46 3.81
N ALA A 28 -19.18 -12.44 3.28
CA ALA A 28 -18.06 -11.82 4.03
C ALA A 28 -18.03 -10.29 3.90
N VAL A 29 -18.06 -9.75 2.67
CA VAL A 29 -17.81 -8.33 2.42
C VAL A 29 -18.78 -7.77 1.36
N ARG A 30 -19.26 -6.54 1.56
CA ARG A 30 -20.05 -5.78 0.58
C ARG A 30 -19.48 -4.39 0.38
N ILE A 31 -19.22 -4.05 -0.88
CA ILE A 31 -18.79 -2.71 -1.26
C ILE A 31 -20.01 -1.79 -1.29
N VAL A 32 -20.00 -0.74 -0.47
CA VAL A 32 -21.12 0.22 -0.34
C VAL A 32 -20.93 1.50 -1.14
N GLY A 33 -19.74 1.70 -1.69
CA GLY A 33 -19.44 2.79 -2.59
C GLY A 33 -17.94 2.92 -2.85
N ALA A 34 -17.59 3.55 -3.97
CA ALA A 34 -16.23 3.95 -4.29
C ALA A 34 -16.17 5.45 -4.60
N LEU A 35 -15.30 6.16 -3.90
CA LEU A 35 -15.07 7.59 -4.08
C LEU A 35 -14.19 7.82 -5.32
N ALA A 36 -14.74 8.55 -6.30
CA ALA A 36 -14.02 9.14 -7.40
C ALA A 36 -13.76 10.63 -7.12
N ARG A 37 -12.75 11.19 -7.78
CA ARG A 37 -12.57 12.65 -7.78
C ARG A 37 -13.75 13.33 -8.48
N PRO A 38 -14.19 14.52 -8.04
CA PRO A 38 -15.24 15.28 -8.71
C PRO A 38 -14.98 15.44 -10.22
N GLY A 39 -16.03 15.24 -11.03
CA GLY A 39 -15.99 15.28 -12.49
C GLY A 39 -15.40 14.01 -13.13
N ARG A 40 -15.21 12.93 -12.36
CA ARG A 40 -14.64 11.65 -12.86
C ARG A 40 -15.60 10.47 -12.68
N GLY A 41 -16.81 10.70 -12.18
CA GLY A 41 -17.80 9.67 -11.89
C GLY A 41 -18.10 8.74 -13.06
N GLU A 42 -18.32 9.27 -14.27
CA GLU A 42 -18.63 8.46 -15.45
C GLU A 42 -17.49 7.48 -15.80
N ARG A 43 -16.25 7.99 -15.86
CA ARG A 43 -15.07 7.16 -16.12
C ARG A 43 -14.86 6.11 -15.02
N ALA A 44 -15.20 6.43 -13.77
CA ALA A 44 -15.11 5.50 -12.66
C ALA A 44 -16.17 4.39 -12.77
N ARG A 45 -17.42 4.71 -13.13
CA ARG A 45 -18.49 3.71 -13.35
C ARG A 45 -18.13 2.71 -14.44
N ALA A 46 -17.49 3.18 -15.52
CA ALA A 46 -17.02 2.31 -16.59
C ALA A 46 -15.96 1.28 -16.13
N LYS A 47 -15.16 1.62 -15.11
CA LYS A 47 -14.11 0.74 -14.59
C LYS A 47 -14.61 -0.21 -13.50
N LEU A 48 -15.48 0.26 -12.62
CA LEU A 48 -16.00 -0.50 -11.48
C LEU A 48 -17.47 -0.84 -11.69
N CYS A 49 -17.75 -1.66 -12.70
CA CYS A 49 -19.11 -2.09 -13.01
C CYS A 49 -19.77 -2.77 -11.79
N GLY A 50 -20.98 -2.34 -11.43
CA GLY A 50 -21.73 -2.85 -10.28
C GLY A 50 -21.23 -2.35 -8.91
N VAL A 51 -20.48 -1.26 -8.87
CA VAL A 51 -20.14 -0.53 -7.64
C VAL A 51 -20.72 0.87 -7.73
N ASP A 52 -21.39 1.32 -6.68
CA ASP A 52 -21.90 2.68 -6.59
C ASP A 52 -20.75 3.69 -6.54
N ILE A 53 -20.72 4.62 -7.48
CA ILE A 53 -19.67 5.64 -7.57
C ILE A 53 -20.18 6.95 -6.96
N LEU A 54 -19.41 7.45 -6.00
CA LEU A 54 -19.67 8.68 -5.26
C LEU A 54 -18.57 9.71 -5.61
N GLU A 55 -18.91 10.99 -5.59
CA GLU A 55 -17.95 12.08 -5.87
C GLU A 55 -17.73 13.01 -4.67
N ALA A 56 -18.38 12.72 -3.54
CA ALA A 56 -18.22 13.40 -2.27
C ALA A 56 -17.94 12.40 -1.15
N LEU A 57 -16.98 12.72 -0.27
CA LEU A 57 -16.61 11.85 0.85
C LEU A 57 -17.77 11.67 1.84
N ASP A 58 -18.54 12.72 2.11
CA ASP A 58 -19.65 12.67 3.06
C ASP A 58 -20.74 11.68 2.63
N GLU A 59 -20.96 11.52 1.32
CA GLU A 59 -21.88 10.50 0.79
C GLU A 59 -21.37 9.09 1.10
N LEU A 60 -20.05 8.86 1.02
CA LEU A 60 -19.45 7.56 1.35
C LEU A 60 -19.55 7.27 2.84
N ILE A 61 -19.25 8.26 3.69
CA ILE A 61 -19.35 8.16 5.15
C ILE A 61 -20.82 7.91 5.56
N ALA A 62 -21.78 8.57 4.91
CA ALA A 62 -23.21 8.37 5.17
C ALA A 62 -23.69 6.93 4.89
N ARG A 63 -22.96 6.15 4.06
CA ARG A 63 -23.22 4.71 3.88
C ARG A 63 -22.79 3.84 5.07
N LYS A 64 -22.12 4.42 6.08
CA LYS A 64 -21.63 3.77 7.30
C LYS A 64 -20.82 2.49 7.02
N PRO A 65 -19.77 2.55 6.17
CA PRO A 65 -18.87 1.41 6.03
C PRO A 65 -18.17 1.14 7.37
N ALA A 66 -17.90 -0.14 7.66
CA ALA A 66 -17.06 -0.53 8.78
C ALA A 66 -15.58 -0.17 8.52
N VAL A 67 -15.15 -0.30 7.26
CA VAL A 67 -13.79 0.04 6.82
C VAL A 67 -13.86 0.81 5.50
N VAL A 68 -13.05 1.84 5.36
CA VAL A 68 -12.75 2.47 4.06
C VAL A 68 -11.34 2.10 3.65
N ALA A 69 -11.18 1.48 2.48
CA ALA A 69 -9.88 1.17 1.91
C ALA A 69 -9.43 2.24 0.93
N GLU A 70 -8.34 2.92 1.26
CA GLU A 70 -7.59 3.77 0.35
C GLU A 70 -6.80 2.89 -0.63
N VAL A 71 -7.09 3.07 -1.93
CA VAL A 71 -6.47 2.39 -3.07
C VAL A 71 -6.24 3.38 -4.23
N ALA A 72 -5.87 4.61 -3.90
CA ALA A 72 -5.77 5.76 -4.78
C ALA A 72 -4.34 6.33 -4.88
N SER A 73 -3.87 6.99 -3.81
CA SER A 73 -2.59 7.70 -3.76
C SER A 73 -2.28 8.22 -2.35
N GLN A 74 -1.01 8.57 -2.12
CA GLN A 74 -0.60 9.24 -0.87
C GLN A 74 -1.34 10.57 -0.64
N ALA A 75 -1.64 11.32 -1.70
CA ALA A 75 -2.43 12.55 -1.60
C ALA A 75 -3.86 12.28 -1.10
N ALA A 76 -4.47 11.17 -1.54
CA ALA A 76 -5.80 10.78 -1.07
C ALA A 76 -5.80 10.37 0.41
N VAL A 77 -4.70 9.77 0.91
CA VAL A 77 -4.51 9.51 2.35
C VAL A 77 -4.53 10.81 3.13
N ALA A 78 -3.79 11.82 2.68
CA ALA A 78 -3.74 13.13 3.32
C ALA A 78 -5.09 13.86 3.28
N GLU A 79 -5.76 13.81 2.12
CA GLU A 79 -7.01 14.52 1.87
C GLU A 79 -8.20 13.93 2.65
N TYR A 80 -8.35 12.60 2.64
CA TYR A 80 -9.55 11.95 3.15
C TYR A 80 -9.34 11.18 4.45
N GLY A 81 -8.14 10.67 4.70
CA GLY A 81 -7.83 9.80 5.83
C GLY A 81 -8.23 10.37 7.19
N PRO A 82 -7.87 11.62 7.54
CA PRO A 82 -8.24 12.21 8.83
C PRO A 82 -9.74 12.29 9.05
N THR A 83 -10.52 12.62 8.02
CA THR A 83 -11.99 12.76 8.11
C THR A 83 -12.67 11.40 8.24
N VAL A 84 -12.22 10.39 7.48
CA VAL A 84 -12.70 9.00 7.64
C VAL A 84 -12.47 8.51 9.07
N LEU A 85 -11.25 8.64 9.57
CA LEU A 85 -10.86 8.15 10.89
C LEU A 85 -11.65 8.83 12.02
N ARG A 86 -11.79 10.17 11.99
CA ARG A 86 -12.59 10.92 12.98
C ARG A 86 -14.08 10.53 12.98
N SER A 87 -14.59 10.03 11.86
CA SER A 87 -15.98 9.57 11.75
C SER A 87 -16.21 8.19 12.39
N GLY A 88 -15.18 7.61 13.02
CA GLY A 88 -15.23 6.30 13.66
C GLY A 88 -15.21 5.13 12.69
N ILE A 89 -14.67 5.36 11.49
CA ILE A 89 -14.54 4.35 10.44
C ILE A 89 -13.07 3.98 10.32
N ASP A 90 -12.75 2.68 10.35
CA ASP A 90 -11.40 2.21 10.16
C ASP A 90 -10.91 2.53 8.75
N CYS A 91 -9.65 2.93 8.62
CA CYS A 91 -9.06 3.31 7.34
C CYS A 91 -7.91 2.35 6.99
N LEU A 92 -8.11 1.55 5.95
CA LEU A 92 -7.05 0.73 5.36
C LEU A 92 -6.26 1.57 4.36
N VAL A 93 -4.93 1.63 4.51
CA VAL A 93 -4.05 2.47 3.67
C VAL A 93 -3.04 1.61 2.92
N ILE A 94 -3.12 1.57 1.57
CA ILE A 94 -2.11 0.90 0.74
C ILE A 94 -1.01 1.86 0.27
N SER A 95 -1.29 3.17 0.21
CA SER A 95 -0.32 4.21 -0.11
C SER A 95 0.51 4.58 1.14
N ILE A 96 1.10 3.57 1.79
CA ILE A 96 1.73 3.66 3.12
C ILE A 96 2.88 4.67 3.16
N GLY A 97 3.52 4.98 2.03
CA GLY A 97 4.57 5.99 1.96
C GLY A 97 4.10 7.39 2.39
N ALA A 98 2.79 7.68 2.38
CA ALA A 98 2.24 8.91 2.95
C ALA A 98 2.62 9.10 4.43
N LEU A 99 2.80 8.00 5.17
CA LEU A 99 3.11 8.02 6.60
C LEU A 99 4.57 8.36 6.92
N ALA A 100 5.41 8.53 5.90
CA ALA A 100 6.76 9.07 6.07
C ALA A 100 6.76 10.59 6.38
N ASP A 101 5.68 11.30 6.03
CA ASP A 101 5.43 12.64 6.55
C ASP A 101 5.00 12.55 8.02
N ALA A 102 5.88 12.98 8.91
CA ALA A 102 5.66 12.91 10.35
C ALA A 102 4.44 13.72 10.82
N ALA A 103 4.16 14.87 10.20
CA ALA A 103 3.02 15.71 10.54
C ALA A 103 1.71 15.02 10.13
N LEU A 104 1.66 14.49 8.91
CA LEU A 104 0.50 13.71 8.45
C LEU A 104 0.30 12.45 9.29
N PHE A 105 1.37 11.72 9.62
CA PHE A 105 1.25 10.51 10.43
C PHE A 105 0.73 10.82 11.85
N ALA A 106 1.21 11.90 12.47
CA ALA A 106 0.70 12.36 13.75
C ALA A 106 -0.79 12.77 13.67
N GLN A 107 -1.18 13.49 12.61
CA GLN A 107 -2.57 13.89 12.37
C GLN A 107 -3.50 12.68 12.22
N LEU A 108 -3.10 11.67 11.43
CA LEU A 108 -3.88 10.44 11.26
C LEU A 108 -4.02 9.66 12.57
N LYS A 109 -2.95 9.58 13.38
CA LYS A 109 -3.03 8.94 14.71
C LYS A 109 -3.96 9.69 15.66
N SER A 110 -3.98 11.03 15.63
CA SER A 110 -4.93 11.83 16.41
C SER A 110 -6.36 11.56 15.97
N ALA A 111 -6.62 11.63 14.66
CA ALA A 111 -7.92 11.37 14.08
C ALA A 111 -8.46 9.97 14.41
N ALA A 112 -7.59 8.95 14.36
CA ALA A 112 -7.95 7.58 14.73
C ALA A 112 -8.36 7.46 16.21
N ARG A 113 -7.64 8.14 17.11
CA ARG A 113 -7.99 8.18 18.54
C ARG A 113 -9.30 8.91 18.80
N GLU A 114 -9.50 10.07 18.16
CA GLU A 114 -10.71 10.88 18.28
C GLU A 114 -11.96 10.13 17.81
N GLY A 115 -11.87 9.39 16.71
CA GLY A 115 -12.98 8.59 16.20
C GLY A 115 -13.10 7.20 16.83
N ASN A 116 -12.19 6.78 17.70
CA ASN A 116 -12.08 5.39 18.16
C ASN A 116 -12.03 4.38 16.98
N SER A 117 -11.18 4.68 16.00
CA SER A 117 -10.96 3.90 14.78
C SER A 117 -9.49 3.48 14.65
N ARG A 118 -9.22 2.64 13.65
CA ARG A 118 -7.92 2.01 13.40
C ARG A 118 -7.39 2.40 12.03
N ILE A 119 -6.07 2.52 11.94
CA ILE A 119 -5.34 2.59 10.67
C ILE A 119 -4.85 1.17 10.37
N LEU A 120 -5.32 0.59 9.28
CA LEU A 120 -4.99 -0.77 8.88
C LEU A 120 -3.94 -0.72 7.75
N LEU A 121 -2.80 -1.36 7.96
CA LEU A 121 -1.68 -1.37 7.00
C LEU A 121 -1.50 -2.80 6.46
N PRO A 122 -1.94 -3.11 5.23
CA PRO A 122 -1.68 -4.41 4.63
C PRO A 122 -0.20 -4.54 4.26
N ALA A 123 0.29 -5.78 4.14
CA ALA A 123 1.68 -6.04 3.74
C ALA A 123 2.03 -5.53 2.33
N GLY A 124 1.02 -5.33 1.47
CA GLY A 124 1.20 -4.86 0.11
C GLY A 124 1.86 -5.90 -0.78
N ALA A 125 2.94 -5.52 -1.48
CA ALA A 125 3.60 -6.36 -2.48
C ALA A 125 4.70 -7.28 -1.92
N VAL A 126 4.74 -7.48 -0.59
CA VAL A 126 5.75 -8.29 0.11
C VAL A 126 5.13 -9.25 1.12
N GLY A 127 5.88 -10.28 1.49
CA GLY A 127 5.62 -11.13 2.66
C GLY A 127 6.61 -10.83 3.80
N GLY A 128 6.45 -11.52 4.93
CA GLY A 128 7.36 -11.42 6.08
C GLY A 128 7.13 -10.21 6.99
N ILE A 129 6.12 -9.37 6.72
CA ILE A 129 5.78 -8.22 7.55
C ILE A 129 5.36 -8.64 8.97
N ASP A 130 4.66 -9.78 9.07
CA ASP A 130 4.36 -10.50 10.30
C ASP A 130 5.62 -10.89 11.08
N ALA A 131 6.60 -11.50 10.41
CA ALA A 131 7.87 -11.88 11.02
C ALA A 131 8.67 -10.66 11.51
N ILE A 132 8.75 -9.58 10.72
CA ILE A 132 9.41 -8.32 11.13
C ILE A 132 8.73 -7.73 12.36
N ALA A 133 7.39 -7.64 12.32
CA ALA A 133 6.61 -7.08 13.43
C ALA A 133 6.80 -7.90 14.73
N ALA A 134 6.86 -9.23 14.63
CA ALA A 134 7.14 -10.11 15.75
C ALA A 134 8.58 -9.93 16.27
N MET A 135 9.58 -9.93 15.37
CA MET A 135 10.99 -9.72 15.74
C MET A 135 11.22 -8.35 16.40
N ARG A 136 10.46 -7.31 16.02
CA ARG A 136 10.52 -6.00 16.68
C ARG A 136 10.27 -6.09 18.18
N LEU A 137 9.37 -6.97 18.62
CA LEU A 137 9.08 -7.19 20.04
C LEU A 137 10.24 -7.91 20.77
N GLY A 138 11.07 -8.63 20.02
CA GLY A 138 12.15 -9.47 20.54
C GLY A 138 13.56 -8.93 20.28
N GLY A 139 13.73 -7.63 20.03
CA GLY A 139 15.06 -7.03 19.82
C GLY A 139 15.58 -7.16 18.38
N LEU A 140 14.77 -6.73 17.41
CA LEU A 140 15.19 -6.48 16.03
C LEU A 140 16.31 -5.42 16.00
N THR A 141 17.39 -5.67 15.27
CA THR A 141 18.59 -4.80 15.22
C THR A 141 18.91 -4.30 13.82
N SER A 142 18.51 -5.02 12.77
CA SER A 142 18.76 -4.63 11.38
C SER A 142 17.58 -4.98 10.49
N VAL A 143 17.21 -4.06 9.60
CA VAL A 143 16.26 -4.28 8.50
C VAL A 143 16.77 -3.56 7.27
N ARG A 144 16.98 -4.32 6.19
CA ARG A 144 17.32 -3.80 4.86
C ARG A 144 16.25 -4.22 3.88
N TYR A 145 15.71 -3.25 3.15
CA TYR A 145 14.83 -3.47 2.02
C TYR A 145 15.50 -3.08 0.71
N ARG A 146 15.42 -3.94 -0.31
CA ARG A 146 15.88 -3.61 -1.67
C ARG A 146 14.74 -3.78 -2.66
N SER A 147 14.53 -2.78 -3.52
CA SER A 147 13.66 -2.87 -4.67
C SER A 147 14.49 -2.91 -5.94
N ARG A 148 14.37 -3.97 -6.74
CA ARG A 148 14.93 -4.04 -8.09
C ARG A 148 13.81 -4.05 -9.10
N LYS A 149 13.94 -3.22 -10.14
CA LYS A 149 12.97 -3.18 -11.24
C LYS A 149 13.69 -2.99 -12.57
N PRO A 150 13.09 -3.42 -13.69
CA PRO A 150 13.58 -3.04 -15.02
C PRO A 150 13.72 -1.51 -15.12
N PRO A 151 14.74 -0.98 -15.82
CA PRO A 151 14.99 0.46 -15.88
C PRO A 151 13.75 1.28 -16.28
N LEU A 152 12.98 0.82 -17.26
CA LEU A 152 11.79 1.53 -17.75
C LEU A 152 10.64 1.63 -16.72
N ALA A 153 10.64 0.77 -15.70
CA ALA A 153 9.66 0.85 -14.61
C ALA A 153 9.89 2.06 -13.68
N TRP A 154 11.07 2.70 -13.76
CA TRP A 154 11.43 3.90 -13.01
C TRP A 154 11.05 5.21 -13.72
N ARG A 155 10.44 5.16 -14.91
CA ARG A 155 9.97 6.37 -15.63
C ARG A 155 8.97 7.18 -14.81
N GLY A 156 9.10 8.51 -14.84
CA GLY A 156 8.31 9.43 -14.02
C GLY A 156 8.75 9.49 -12.55
N SER A 157 9.97 9.08 -12.25
CA SER A 157 10.58 9.18 -10.91
C SER A 157 11.88 9.98 -10.96
N PRO A 158 12.46 10.40 -9.81
CA PRO A 158 13.75 11.09 -9.78
C PRO A 158 14.88 10.38 -10.52
N ALA A 159 14.77 9.06 -10.75
CA ALA A 159 15.73 8.26 -11.50
C ALA A 159 16.06 8.82 -12.89
N GLU A 160 15.10 9.45 -13.58
CA GLU A 160 15.30 10.03 -14.92
C GLU A 160 16.29 11.19 -14.94
N ARG A 161 16.57 11.81 -13.78
CA ARG A 161 17.60 12.84 -13.63
C ARG A 161 18.97 12.28 -13.30
N LEU A 162 19.05 11.00 -12.93
CA LEU A 162 20.27 10.34 -12.48
C LEU A 162 20.91 9.50 -13.60
N VAL A 163 20.10 8.84 -14.42
CA VAL A 163 20.55 7.90 -15.46
C VAL A 163 19.64 7.91 -16.69
N ASP A 164 20.20 7.53 -17.85
CA ASP A 164 19.39 7.22 -19.04
C ASP A 164 18.80 5.80 -18.92
N LEU A 165 17.55 5.73 -18.45
CA LEU A 165 16.83 4.47 -18.25
C LEU A 165 16.67 3.64 -19.54
N GLY A 166 16.78 4.26 -20.72
CA GLY A 166 16.66 3.56 -22.00
C GLY A 166 17.96 2.90 -22.48
N LYS A 167 19.11 3.27 -21.89
CA LYS A 167 20.44 2.80 -22.30
C LYS A 167 21.21 2.09 -21.20
N LEU A 168 20.56 1.86 -20.05
CA LEU A 168 21.18 1.21 -18.91
C LEU A 168 21.51 -0.26 -19.27
N THR A 169 22.77 -0.65 -19.18
CA THR A 169 23.24 -2.02 -19.46
C THR A 169 23.68 -2.77 -18.21
N GLU A 170 23.83 -2.07 -17.08
CA GLU A 170 24.29 -2.64 -15.81
C GLU A 170 23.39 -2.22 -14.66
N ARG A 171 23.35 -3.07 -13.62
CA ARG A 171 22.63 -2.78 -12.37
C ARG A 171 23.11 -1.47 -11.77
N THR A 172 22.18 -0.54 -11.57
CA THR A 172 22.49 0.79 -11.03
C THR A 172 21.63 1.10 -9.82
N VAL A 173 22.29 1.43 -8.70
CA VAL A 173 21.62 1.93 -7.50
C VAL A 173 21.18 3.36 -7.75
N LEU A 174 19.88 3.58 -7.79
CA LEU A 174 19.26 4.89 -7.98
C LEU A 174 19.15 5.67 -6.66
N TYR A 175 19.02 4.94 -5.56
CA TYR A 175 18.91 5.50 -4.22
C TYR A 175 19.43 4.50 -3.19
N LYS A 176 20.14 5.01 -2.18
CA LYS A 176 20.54 4.28 -0.97
C LYS A 176 20.44 5.21 0.23
N GLY A 177 19.68 4.82 1.25
CA GLY A 177 19.46 5.64 2.44
C GLY A 177 18.35 5.08 3.32
N THR A 178 17.60 5.95 3.99
CA THR A 178 16.53 5.54 4.93
C THR A 178 15.21 5.29 4.21
N ALA A 179 14.33 4.51 4.84
CA ALA A 179 13.00 4.26 4.29
C ALA A 179 12.12 5.52 4.23
N GLY A 180 12.28 6.44 5.20
CA GLY A 180 11.53 7.70 5.23
C GLY A 180 11.82 8.57 4.01
N GLU A 181 13.10 8.80 3.72
CA GLU A 181 13.52 9.60 2.56
C GLU A 181 13.14 8.90 1.24
N ALA A 182 13.33 7.57 1.14
CA ALA A 182 12.89 6.81 -0.03
C ALA A 182 11.38 6.99 -0.31
N ALA A 183 10.54 6.94 0.73
CA ALA A 183 9.09 7.08 0.62
C ALA A 183 8.67 8.47 0.12
N LEU A 184 9.37 9.53 0.54
CA LEU A 184 9.13 10.91 0.13
C LEU A 184 9.65 11.20 -1.29
N LEU A 185 10.85 10.73 -1.63
CA LEU A 185 11.46 10.97 -2.94
C LEU A 185 10.84 10.12 -4.06
N TYR A 186 10.41 8.89 -3.74
CA TYR A 186 9.87 7.92 -4.70
C TYR A 186 8.44 7.47 -4.34
N PRO A 187 7.45 8.38 -4.26
CA PRO A 187 6.13 8.10 -3.69
C PRO A 187 5.32 7.04 -4.45
N GLN A 188 5.59 6.84 -5.74
CA GLN A 188 4.96 5.78 -6.55
C GLN A 188 5.64 4.40 -6.40
N ASN A 189 6.82 4.33 -5.77
CA ASN A 189 7.67 3.13 -5.78
C ASN A 189 8.04 2.62 -4.38
N ALA A 190 7.94 3.45 -3.34
CA ALA A 190 8.48 3.16 -2.01
C ALA A 190 7.43 2.87 -0.92
N ASN A 191 6.16 2.58 -1.28
CA ASN A 191 5.15 2.16 -0.29
C ASN A 191 5.54 0.88 0.47
N VAL A 192 6.23 -0.05 -0.19
CA VAL A 192 6.75 -1.27 0.46
C VAL A 192 7.85 -0.95 1.46
N ALA A 193 8.76 -0.03 1.13
CA ALA A 193 9.78 0.43 2.07
C ALA A 193 9.14 1.01 3.35
N ALA A 194 8.09 1.81 3.17
CA ALA A 194 7.34 2.36 4.29
C ALA A 194 6.62 1.30 5.14
N ALA A 195 6.03 0.28 4.50
CA ALA A 195 5.41 -0.84 5.21
C ALA A 195 6.43 -1.63 6.06
N VAL A 196 7.57 -1.96 5.47
CA VAL A 196 8.69 -2.64 6.15
C VAL A 196 9.20 -1.79 7.33
N ALA A 197 9.36 -0.49 7.13
CA ALA A 197 9.81 0.42 8.16
C ALA A 197 8.85 0.48 9.35
N LEU A 198 7.55 0.66 9.10
CA LEU A 198 6.54 0.74 10.16
C LEU A 198 6.36 -0.58 10.93
N ALA A 199 6.54 -1.72 10.26
CA ALA A 199 6.54 -3.03 10.90
C ALA A 199 7.82 -3.28 11.73
N GLY A 200 8.96 -2.77 11.25
CA GLY A 200 10.28 -2.99 11.84
C GLY A 200 10.80 -1.80 12.63
N LEU A 201 11.99 -1.34 12.28
CA LEU A 201 12.80 -0.39 13.05
C LEU A 201 12.34 1.08 12.96
N GLY A 202 11.28 1.37 12.20
CA GLY A 202 10.87 2.74 11.87
C GLY A 202 11.59 3.30 10.64
N PHE A 203 11.19 4.50 10.23
CA PHE A 203 11.61 5.10 8.95
C PHE A 203 13.10 5.41 8.88
N ASP A 204 13.71 5.83 10.00
CA ASP A 204 15.10 6.32 10.02
C ASP A 204 16.12 5.18 10.13
N ALA A 205 15.76 4.10 10.81
CA ALA A 205 16.65 2.97 11.06
C ALA A 205 16.48 1.81 10.05
N THR A 206 15.50 1.90 9.14
CA THR A 206 15.33 0.92 8.07
C THR A 206 16.11 1.34 6.83
N GLU A 207 17.06 0.53 6.40
CA GLU A 207 17.87 0.80 5.22
C GLU A 207 17.14 0.42 3.94
N VAL A 208 17.26 1.25 2.91
CA VAL A 208 16.63 1.05 1.61
C VAL A 208 17.61 1.21 0.47
N GLU A 209 17.53 0.30 -0.51
CA GLU A 209 18.17 0.43 -1.81
C GLU A 209 17.12 0.33 -2.93
N LEU A 210 17.10 1.32 -3.83
CA LEU A 210 16.27 1.30 -5.05
C LEU A 210 17.19 1.12 -6.26
N VAL A 211 16.93 0.11 -7.08
CA VAL A 211 17.86 -0.34 -8.12
C VAL A 211 17.14 -0.49 -9.45
N ALA A 212 17.72 0.09 -10.50
CA ALA A 212 17.40 -0.24 -11.88
C ALA A 212 18.27 -1.41 -12.33
N ASP A 213 17.66 -2.48 -12.82
CA ASP A 213 18.34 -3.73 -13.15
C ASP A 213 17.94 -4.22 -14.55
N PRO A 214 18.88 -4.15 -15.51
CA PRO A 214 18.96 -4.80 -16.82
C PRO A 214 18.10 -6.02 -16.99
N ASP A 215 18.46 -6.96 -16.12
CA ASP A 215 18.18 -8.37 -16.18
C ASP A 215 17.04 -8.74 -15.23
N ALA A 216 16.41 -7.75 -14.58
CA ALA A 216 15.31 -8.02 -13.68
C ALA A 216 14.11 -8.55 -14.49
N PRO A 217 13.63 -9.78 -14.20
CA PRO A 217 12.47 -10.36 -14.88
C PRO A 217 11.13 -9.71 -14.47
N GLY A 218 11.17 -8.69 -13.62
CA GLY A 218 10.02 -7.98 -13.07
C GLY A 218 10.39 -7.18 -11.82
N ASN A 219 9.40 -6.76 -11.06
CA ASN A 219 9.63 -6.07 -9.80
C ASN A 219 10.02 -7.08 -8.73
N ILE A 220 11.23 -6.96 -8.21
CA ILE A 220 11.74 -7.79 -7.12
C ILE A 220 11.80 -6.95 -5.85
N HIS A 221 11.28 -7.52 -4.78
CA HIS A 221 11.33 -6.99 -3.43
C HIS A 221 12.16 -7.94 -2.57
N GLU A 222 13.16 -7.41 -1.89
CA GLU A 222 14.01 -8.17 -0.98
C GLU A 222 13.96 -7.54 0.40
N ILE A 223 13.88 -8.39 1.41
CA ILE A 223 13.93 -7.99 2.81
C ILE A 223 14.97 -8.89 3.48
N GLU A 224 15.91 -8.27 4.16
CA GLU A 224 16.82 -8.92 5.09
C GLU A 224 16.58 -8.31 6.47
N ALA A 225 16.35 -9.17 7.48
CA ALA A 225 16.13 -8.72 8.84
C ALA A 225 16.87 -9.61 9.83
N GLU A 226 17.38 -8.99 10.90
CA GLU A 226 18.18 -9.65 11.93
C GLU A 226 17.86 -9.05 13.31
N GLY A 227 17.85 -9.90 14.33
CA GLY A 227 17.64 -9.53 15.73
C GLY A 227 17.91 -10.70 16.65
N ALA A 228 17.61 -10.55 17.94
CA ALA A 228 17.89 -11.61 18.93
C ALA A 228 17.12 -12.92 18.66
N ALA A 229 15.96 -12.84 17.99
CA ALA A 229 15.17 -14.00 17.58
C ALA A 229 15.70 -14.72 16.33
N GLY A 230 16.77 -14.23 15.70
CA GLY A 230 17.41 -14.83 14.53
C GLY A 230 17.53 -13.89 13.34
N ARG A 231 17.75 -14.47 12.16
CA ARG A 231 17.87 -13.76 10.87
C ARG A 231 17.00 -14.43 9.83
N PHE A 232 16.35 -13.62 8.98
CA PHE A 232 15.70 -14.13 7.78
C PHE A 232 16.02 -13.25 6.57
N ALA A 233 15.88 -13.85 5.39
CA ALA A 233 15.89 -13.15 4.12
C ALA A 233 14.72 -13.64 3.27
N ILE A 234 14.00 -12.71 2.64
CA ILE A 234 12.88 -12.99 1.75
C ILE A 234 13.12 -12.29 0.43
N GLN A 235 12.82 -12.97 -0.67
CA GLN A 235 12.76 -12.38 -2.00
C GLN A 235 11.39 -12.70 -2.61
N LEU A 236 10.68 -11.66 -3.06
CA LEU A 236 9.46 -11.79 -3.83
C LEU A 236 9.66 -11.18 -5.21
N GLN A 237 9.33 -11.96 -6.24
CA GLN A 237 9.18 -11.46 -7.60
C GLN A 237 7.69 -11.22 -7.88
N GLY A 238 7.29 -9.96 -7.88
CA GLY A 238 5.91 -9.57 -8.15
C GLY A 238 5.59 -9.61 -9.64
N LYS A 239 4.43 -10.18 -9.99
CA LYS A 239 3.85 -10.00 -11.32
C LYS A 239 3.10 -8.66 -11.40
N PRO A 240 3.24 -7.91 -12.50
CA PRO A 240 2.42 -6.72 -12.73
C PRO A 240 0.93 -7.07 -12.72
N SER A 241 0.11 -6.14 -12.24
CA SER A 241 -1.34 -6.22 -12.40
C SER A 241 -1.73 -6.08 -13.88
N PRO A 242 -2.69 -6.87 -14.38
CA PRO A 242 -3.27 -6.68 -15.70
C PRO A 242 -3.95 -5.31 -15.87
N MET A 243 -4.53 -4.75 -14.80
CA MET A 243 -5.26 -3.48 -14.81
C MET A 243 -4.36 -2.26 -14.61
N ASN A 244 -3.18 -2.44 -14.00
CA ASN A 244 -2.14 -1.41 -13.88
C ASN A 244 -0.74 -2.05 -13.81
N PRO A 245 0.01 -2.09 -14.94
CA PRO A 245 1.34 -2.69 -14.98
C PRO A 245 2.37 -2.05 -14.03
N LYS A 246 2.12 -0.83 -13.54
CA LYS A 246 2.99 -0.17 -12.53
C LYS A 246 2.80 -0.72 -11.11
N THR A 247 1.73 -1.48 -10.86
CA THR A 247 1.37 -2.02 -9.54
C THR A 247 1.54 -3.53 -9.52
N SER A 248 1.96 -4.09 -8.39
CA SER A 248 2.03 -5.54 -8.18
C SER A 248 0.62 -6.11 -7.97
N ALA A 249 0.27 -7.19 -8.66
CA ALA A 249 -0.99 -7.91 -8.45
C ALA A 249 -1.17 -8.37 -6.98
N LEU A 250 -0.06 -8.72 -6.31
CA LEU A 250 -0.07 -9.14 -4.90
C LEU A 250 -0.54 -8.03 -3.97
N ALA A 251 -0.27 -6.75 -4.29
CA ALA A 251 -0.71 -5.65 -3.43
C ALA A 251 -2.25 -5.55 -3.36
N ALA A 252 -2.94 -5.76 -4.48
CA ALA A 252 -4.42 -5.81 -4.50
C ALA A 252 -4.95 -7.01 -3.70
N LEU A 253 -4.34 -8.19 -3.85
CA LEU A 253 -4.69 -9.38 -3.08
C LEU A 253 -4.43 -9.19 -1.58
N SER A 254 -3.38 -8.46 -1.21
CA SER A 254 -3.06 -8.12 0.18
C SER A 254 -4.12 -7.23 0.81
N VAL A 255 -4.64 -6.24 0.07
CA VAL A 255 -5.79 -5.42 0.48
C VAL A 255 -7.06 -6.28 0.61
N ALA A 256 -7.38 -7.09 -0.40
CA ALA A 256 -8.57 -7.95 -0.37
C ALA A 256 -8.54 -8.92 0.82
N ARG A 257 -7.40 -9.57 1.08
CA ARG A 257 -7.19 -10.43 2.26
C ARG A 257 -7.42 -9.66 3.56
N ALA A 258 -6.81 -8.48 3.72
CA ALA A 258 -6.98 -7.67 4.93
C ALA A 258 -8.46 -7.30 5.16
N LEU A 259 -9.20 -6.96 4.09
CA LEU A 259 -10.63 -6.66 4.18
C LEU A 259 -11.48 -7.88 4.53
N LEU A 260 -11.14 -9.07 4.00
CA LEU A 260 -11.82 -10.31 4.34
C LEU A 260 -11.58 -10.72 5.80
N ASN A 261 -10.41 -10.41 6.36
CA ASN A 261 -10.06 -10.75 7.75
C ASN A 261 -10.88 -9.99 8.81
N GLU A 262 -11.47 -8.83 8.50
CA GLU A 262 -12.20 -8.00 9.46
C GLU A 262 -13.40 -8.70 10.13
N GLN A 263 -13.97 -9.72 9.49
CA GLN A 263 -15.04 -10.55 10.05
C GLN A 263 -14.76 -12.05 9.92
N ALA A 264 -13.51 -12.43 9.63
CA ALA A 264 -13.15 -13.84 9.48
C ALA A 264 -13.02 -14.51 10.86
N THR A 265 -13.60 -15.70 10.99
CA THR A 265 -13.42 -16.55 12.20
C THR A 265 -11.99 -17.08 12.31
N ILE A 266 -11.32 -17.26 11.17
CA ILE A 266 -9.91 -17.66 11.07
C ILE A 266 -9.17 -16.52 10.39
N VAL A 267 -8.20 -15.95 11.08
CA VAL A 267 -7.42 -14.80 10.61
C VAL A 267 -5.98 -15.24 10.39
N ILE A 268 -5.49 -15.00 9.18
CA ILE A 268 -4.07 -15.14 8.78
C ILE A 268 -3.64 -13.77 8.28
#